data_AF-A0A061RLG3-F1
#
_entry.id   AF-A0A061RLG3-F1
#
_cell.length_a   1.000
_cell.length_b   1.000
_cell.length_c   1.000
_cell.angle_alpha   90.00
_cell.angle_beta   90.00
_cell.angle_gamma   90.00
#
_symmetry.space_group_name_H-M   'P 1'
#
loop_
_entity.id
_entity.type
_entity.pdbx_description
1 polymer ?
#
loop_
_entity_poly.entity_id
_entity_poly.type
_entity_poly.pdbx_seq_one_letter_code
_entity_poly.pdbx_strand_id
1 'polypeptide(L)'
;MGPSGLSSERIAAPVHDNGPQLDDEILADAEVEAAIASGGSISREYTCVNTDRSALAHVSGRIAKDYGDDGYPGTISLTLRGSGGQSFGVFLTGGMDVKLIGEANDYICKGMSGGCCTIVPPPNAGFEAATSTLVGNTCLYGATGGKLFVNGRGGERFAVRNSFAEAVIEGTGDHCCEYMTGGVVVVLGSVGRNVGAGMTGGLGWLLPGRGGRLHREGERRDRQGAAYPDRGWQGAAACPD
;
A
#
# COMPACT_ATOMS: atom_id res chain seq x y z
N MET A 1 -7.68 33.45 3.81
CA MET A 1 -7.03 32.80 2.66
C MET A 1 -6.24 33.88 1.94
N GLY A 2 -4.93 33.71 1.76
CA GLY A 2 -4.12 34.66 0.98
C GLY A 2 -4.55 34.66 -0.49
N PRO A 3 -4.23 35.71 -1.27
CA PRO A 3 -4.55 35.76 -2.68
C PRO A 3 -3.88 34.59 -3.42
N SER A 4 -4.66 33.82 -4.18
CA SER A 4 -4.11 32.81 -5.08
C SER A 4 -3.49 33.52 -6.28
N GLY A 5 -2.15 33.59 -6.33
CA GLY A 5 -1.42 34.18 -7.46
C GLY A 5 -1.69 33.48 -8.80
N LEU A 6 -1.06 33.94 -9.89
CA LEU A 6 -1.16 33.27 -11.19
C LEU A 6 -0.45 31.90 -11.14
N SER A 7 -0.86 30.97 -11.99
CA SER A 7 -0.18 29.65 -12.10
C SER A 7 1.27 29.80 -12.52
N SER A 8 1.56 30.73 -13.44
CA SER A 8 2.92 31.08 -13.89
C SER A 8 3.81 31.56 -12.76
N GLU A 9 3.27 32.36 -11.84
CA GLU A 9 4.00 32.87 -10.68
C GLU A 9 4.34 31.75 -9.68
N ARG A 10 3.42 30.81 -9.45
CA ARG A 10 3.70 29.64 -8.61
C ARG A 10 4.73 28.70 -9.22
N ILE A 11 4.74 28.55 -10.55
CA ILE A 11 5.75 27.73 -11.26
C ILE A 11 7.13 28.38 -11.18
N ALA A 12 7.20 29.71 -11.26
CA ALA A 12 8.44 30.46 -11.19
C ALA A 12 8.97 30.66 -9.77
N ALA A 13 8.15 30.38 -8.74
CA ALA A 13 8.56 30.49 -7.36
C ALA A 13 9.66 29.47 -7.03
N PRO A 14 10.62 29.82 -6.15
CA PRO A 14 11.60 28.87 -5.67
C PRO A 14 10.92 27.70 -4.95
N VAL A 15 11.51 26.52 -5.06
CA VAL A 15 11.02 25.32 -4.38
C VAL A 15 11.29 25.46 -2.88
N HIS A 16 10.25 25.36 -2.07
CA HIS A 16 10.40 25.28 -0.62
C HIS A 16 10.94 23.90 -0.22
N ASP A 17 11.80 23.91 0.78
CA ASP A 17 12.36 22.68 1.35
C ASP A 17 11.43 22.10 2.43
N ASN A 18 11.45 20.77 2.58
CA ASN A 18 10.69 20.07 3.62
C ASN A 18 11.44 20.01 4.96
N GLY A 19 12.67 20.53 5.03
CA GLY A 19 13.60 20.34 6.13
C GLY A 19 14.21 18.93 6.10
N PRO A 20 15.07 18.60 7.08
CA PRO A 20 15.72 17.30 7.16
C PRO A 20 14.71 16.15 7.26
N GLN A 21 14.90 15.12 6.45
CA GLN A 21 14.08 13.91 6.43
C GLN A 21 14.92 12.65 6.62
N LEU A 22 14.29 11.56 7.07
CA LEU A 22 14.93 10.25 7.19
C LEU A 22 15.58 9.80 5.88
N ASP A 23 14.95 10.09 4.74
CA ASP A 23 15.52 9.76 3.43
C ASP A 23 16.87 10.44 3.17
N ASP A 24 17.10 11.65 3.69
CA ASP A 24 18.37 12.35 3.54
C ASP A 24 19.48 11.60 4.29
N GLU A 25 19.16 10.98 5.43
CA GLU A 25 20.09 10.13 6.18
C GLU A 25 20.39 8.83 5.42
N ILE A 26 19.37 8.21 4.82
CA ILE A 26 19.52 6.98 4.03
C ILE A 26 20.39 7.25 2.79
N LEU A 27 20.13 8.34 2.08
CA LEU A 27 20.89 8.74 0.88
C LEU A 27 22.25 9.36 1.22
N ALA A 28 22.52 9.69 2.48
CA ALA A 28 23.86 10.05 2.92
C ALA A 28 24.75 8.81 3.20
N ASP A 29 24.17 7.61 3.34
CA ASP A 29 24.94 6.37 3.45
C ASP A 29 25.62 6.06 2.10
N ALA A 30 26.94 6.20 2.08
CA ALA A 30 27.74 6.02 0.88
C ALA A 30 27.60 4.61 0.26
N GLU A 31 27.32 3.58 1.07
CA GLU A 31 27.12 2.24 0.54
C GLU A 31 25.74 2.08 -0.11
N VAL A 32 24.71 2.74 0.44
CA VAL A 32 23.37 2.79 -0.19
C VAL A 32 23.46 3.53 -1.52
N GLU A 33 24.10 4.70 -1.53
CA GLU A 33 24.32 5.48 -2.74
C GLU A 33 25.12 4.72 -3.80
N ALA A 34 26.19 4.03 -3.40
CA ALA A 34 26.98 3.20 -4.30
C ALA A 34 26.18 2.02 -4.86
N ALA A 35 25.33 1.38 -4.04
CA ALA A 35 24.44 0.32 -4.50
C ALA A 35 23.42 0.87 -5.50
N ILE A 36 22.77 2.00 -5.23
CA ILE A 36 21.84 2.63 -6.17
C ILE A 36 22.55 2.96 -7.48
N ALA A 37 23.70 3.64 -7.43
CA ALA A 37 24.43 4.07 -8.63
C ALA A 37 24.96 2.91 -9.50
N SER A 38 25.28 1.76 -8.89
CA SER A 38 25.81 0.59 -9.58
C SER A 38 24.75 -0.44 -9.99
N GLY A 39 23.48 -0.25 -9.60
CA GLY A 39 22.46 -1.29 -9.71
C GLY A 39 22.75 -2.50 -8.80
N GLY A 40 23.51 -2.28 -7.71
CA GLY A 40 23.91 -3.30 -6.76
C GLY A 40 22.81 -3.71 -5.79
N SER A 41 23.12 -4.62 -4.87
CA SER A 41 22.19 -5.00 -3.80
C SER A 41 22.80 -4.70 -2.44
N ILE A 42 21.99 -4.20 -1.51
CA ILE A 42 22.42 -3.84 -0.17
C ILE A 42 21.30 -4.06 0.83
N SER A 43 21.67 -4.34 2.08
CA SER A 43 20.75 -4.38 3.21
C SER A 43 21.19 -3.37 4.28
N ARG A 44 20.21 -2.62 4.81
CA ARG A 44 20.41 -1.66 5.90
C ARG A 44 19.28 -1.68 6.91
N GLU A 45 19.60 -1.24 8.13
CA GLU A 45 18.60 -1.01 9.18
C GLU A 45 18.60 0.46 9.61
N TYR A 46 17.39 1.01 9.82
CA TYR A 46 17.19 2.37 10.33
C TYR A 46 16.12 2.39 11.42
N THR A 47 16.08 3.47 12.21
CA THR A 47 14.96 3.74 13.12
C THR A 47 13.98 4.67 12.41
N CYS A 48 12.69 4.50 12.67
CA CYS A 48 11.64 5.36 12.14
C CYS A 48 10.70 5.77 13.28
N VAL A 49 10.35 7.05 13.32
CA VAL A 49 9.37 7.62 14.24
C VAL A 49 8.23 8.28 13.45
N ASN A 50 7.08 8.49 14.08
CA ASN A 50 5.88 8.94 13.38
C ASN A 50 6.02 10.30 12.65
N THR A 51 7.01 11.11 13.03
CA THR A 51 7.33 12.39 12.37
C THR A 51 8.06 12.20 11.03
N ASP A 52 8.64 11.02 10.78
CA ASP A 52 9.28 10.63 9.53
C ASP A 52 8.21 10.30 8.49
N ARG A 53 7.54 11.34 8.03
CA ARG A 53 6.48 11.26 7.02
C ARG A 53 7.07 11.06 5.64
N SER A 54 6.34 10.35 4.79
CA SER A 54 6.77 10.02 3.42
C SER A 54 8.13 9.31 3.37
N ALA A 55 8.52 8.61 4.44
CA ALA A 55 9.78 7.89 4.48
C ALA A 55 9.89 6.95 3.28
N LEU A 56 11.08 6.91 2.70
CA LEU A 56 11.48 6.16 1.51
C LEU A 56 11.04 6.75 0.16
N ALA A 57 10.33 7.88 0.14
CA ALA A 57 9.89 8.52 -1.09
C ALA A 57 11.06 9.07 -1.93
N HIS A 58 12.02 9.75 -1.31
CA HIS A 58 13.18 10.27 -2.03
C HIS A 58 14.13 9.14 -2.43
N VAL A 59 14.25 8.10 -1.60
CA VAL A 59 15.01 6.90 -1.97
C VAL A 59 14.41 6.24 -3.23
N SER A 60 13.09 6.06 -3.25
CA SER A 60 12.36 5.53 -4.42
C SER A 60 12.54 6.43 -5.64
N GLY A 61 12.38 7.75 -5.47
CA GLY A 61 12.56 8.72 -6.55
C GLY A 61 13.98 8.76 -7.08
N ARG A 62 14.98 8.55 -6.23
CA ARG A 62 16.39 8.48 -6.62
C ARG A 62 16.68 7.23 -7.46
N ILE A 63 16.13 6.07 -7.10
CA ILE A 63 16.20 4.86 -7.92
C ILE A 63 15.47 5.09 -9.25
N ALA A 64 14.24 5.59 -9.21
CA ALA A 64 13.40 5.79 -10.39
C ALA A 64 14.00 6.80 -11.38
N LYS A 65 14.76 7.79 -10.89
CA LYS A 65 15.44 8.77 -11.74
C LYS A 65 16.45 8.12 -12.69
N ASP A 66 17.17 7.11 -12.21
CA ASP A 66 18.25 6.47 -12.97
C ASP A 66 17.75 5.20 -13.69
N TYR A 67 16.72 4.53 -13.16
CA TYR A 67 16.28 3.20 -13.62
C TYR A 67 14.80 3.11 -14.04
N GLY A 68 14.00 4.16 -13.85
CA GLY A 68 12.55 4.11 -14.05
C GLY A 68 11.84 3.23 -13.00
N ASP A 69 10.58 2.88 -13.27
CA ASP A 69 9.71 2.22 -12.28
C ASP A 69 10.17 0.78 -11.96
N ASP A 70 10.63 0.02 -12.96
CA ASP A 70 10.94 -1.42 -12.85
C ASP A 70 12.34 -1.79 -13.35
N GLY A 71 13.18 -0.82 -13.71
CA GLY A 71 14.47 -1.08 -14.36
C GLY A 71 15.65 -1.33 -13.42
N TYR A 72 15.45 -1.27 -12.09
CA TYR A 72 16.54 -1.48 -11.14
C TYR A 72 16.92 -2.97 -11.06
N PRO A 73 18.17 -3.34 -11.40
CA PRO A 73 18.55 -4.76 -11.50
C PRO A 73 18.91 -5.40 -10.15
N GLY A 74 19.19 -4.60 -9.13
CA GLY A 74 19.58 -5.05 -7.80
C GLY A 74 18.43 -5.04 -6.80
N THR A 75 18.77 -5.05 -5.50
CA THR A 75 17.78 -4.92 -4.43
C THR A 75 18.30 -4.04 -3.29
N ILE A 76 17.57 -2.97 -2.99
CA ILE A 76 17.78 -2.12 -1.83
C ILE A 76 16.84 -2.61 -0.72
N SER A 77 17.38 -3.42 0.20
CA SER A 77 16.65 -3.99 1.33
C SER A 77 16.76 -3.08 2.56
N LEU A 78 15.64 -2.51 3.01
CA LEU A 78 15.62 -1.57 4.14
C LEU A 78 14.73 -2.13 5.26
N THR A 79 15.32 -2.41 6.41
CA THR A 79 14.58 -2.76 7.62
C THR A 79 14.46 -1.54 8.52
N LEU A 80 13.25 -1.05 8.75
CA LEU A 80 12.98 0.05 9.66
C LEU A 80 12.35 -0.47 10.95
N ARG A 81 12.67 0.16 12.07
CA ARG A 81 12.14 -0.20 13.40
C ARG A 81 11.48 1.02 14.04
N GLY A 82 10.26 0.83 14.53
CA GLY A 82 9.47 1.91 15.16
C GLY A 82 8.20 2.22 14.36
N SER A 83 7.85 3.51 14.30
CA SER A 83 6.53 3.99 13.86
C SER A 83 6.62 4.67 12.50
N GLY A 84 6.06 4.05 11.47
CA GLY A 84 5.96 4.65 10.14
C GLY A 84 5.05 5.88 10.15
N GLY A 85 5.58 7.05 9.81
CA GLY A 85 4.80 8.26 9.63
C GLY A 85 3.76 8.15 8.51
N GLN A 86 2.93 9.18 8.35
CA GLN A 86 1.97 9.22 7.24
C GLN A 86 2.69 9.07 5.90
N SER A 87 2.10 8.30 4.97
CA SER A 87 2.65 8.03 3.64
C SER A 87 3.97 7.26 3.64
N PHE A 88 4.26 6.46 4.66
CA PHE A 88 5.42 5.55 4.65
C PHE A 88 5.40 4.63 3.40
N GLY A 89 6.53 4.56 2.69
CA GLY A 89 6.67 3.79 1.46
C GLY A 89 5.86 4.34 0.28
N VAL A 90 5.50 5.62 0.29
CA VAL A 90 4.82 6.28 -0.84
C VAL A 90 5.69 6.22 -2.10
N PHE A 91 5.07 5.90 -3.24
CA PHE A 91 5.73 5.75 -4.55
C PHE A 91 6.88 4.74 -4.58
N LEU A 92 6.84 3.70 -3.74
CA LEU A 92 7.84 2.63 -3.76
C LEU A 92 7.97 2.03 -5.16
N THR A 93 9.20 1.87 -5.64
CA THR A 93 9.53 1.38 -6.99
C THR A 93 10.09 -0.04 -6.97
N GLY A 94 10.20 -0.65 -8.15
CA GLY A 94 10.88 -1.92 -8.35
C GLY A 94 12.32 -1.87 -7.84
N GLY A 95 12.78 -2.99 -7.26
CA GLY A 95 14.11 -3.08 -6.66
C GLY A 95 14.20 -2.69 -5.18
N MET A 96 13.12 -2.21 -4.57
CA MET A 96 13.07 -1.96 -3.12
C MET A 96 12.39 -3.12 -2.38
N ASP A 97 13.00 -3.57 -1.29
CA ASP A 97 12.42 -4.54 -0.35
C ASP A 97 12.44 -3.96 1.06
N VAL A 98 11.28 -3.52 1.53
CA VAL A 98 11.13 -2.74 2.76
C VAL A 98 10.45 -3.57 3.81
N LYS A 99 11.02 -3.59 5.02
CA LYS A 99 10.39 -4.21 6.19
C LYS A 99 10.29 -3.21 7.33
N LEU A 100 9.07 -2.91 7.78
CA LEU A 100 8.85 -2.17 9.01
C LEU A 100 8.52 -3.14 10.15
N ILE A 101 9.33 -3.11 11.20
CA ILE A 101 9.09 -3.80 12.47
C ILE A 101 8.50 -2.78 13.44
N GLY A 102 7.18 -2.82 13.58
CA GLY A 102 6.38 -1.82 14.27
C GLY A 102 4.99 -1.70 13.64
N GLU A 103 4.56 -0.46 13.46
CA GLU A 103 3.25 -0.02 13.03
C GLU A 103 3.39 1.24 12.17
N ALA A 104 2.36 1.58 11.40
CA ALA A 104 2.41 2.78 10.58
C ALA A 104 1.05 3.50 10.49
N ASN A 105 1.11 4.79 10.19
CA ASN A 105 -0.07 5.65 10.09
C ASN A 105 -0.81 5.48 8.74
N ASP A 106 -1.55 6.50 8.31
CA ASP A 106 -2.31 6.46 7.07
C ASP A 106 -1.43 6.49 5.81
N TYR A 107 -2.01 6.07 4.68
CA TYR A 107 -1.46 6.18 3.33
C TYR A 107 -0.22 5.33 3.04
N ILE A 108 -0.08 4.19 3.74
CA ILE A 108 1.02 3.26 3.51
C ILE A 108 1.03 2.80 2.06
N CYS A 109 2.19 2.89 1.42
CA CYS A 109 2.38 2.51 0.02
C CYS A 109 1.40 3.21 -0.95
N LYS A 110 1.00 4.45 -0.63
CA LYS A 110 0.23 5.30 -1.56
C LYS A 110 1.00 5.42 -2.88
N GLY A 111 0.32 5.18 -3.99
CA GLY A 111 0.90 5.29 -5.33
C GLY A 111 2.09 4.37 -5.58
N MET A 112 2.27 3.30 -4.80
CA MET A 112 3.30 2.29 -5.04
C MET A 112 3.24 1.79 -6.49
N SER A 113 4.38 1.79 -7.18
CA SER A 113 4.52 1.31 -8.56
C SER A 113 5.18 -0.06 -8.63
N GLY A 114 6.02 -0.42 -7.64
CA GLY A 114 6.75 -1.68 -7.59
C GLY A 114 7.28 -1.99 -6.19
N GLY A 115 8.20 -2.96 -6.14
CA GLY A 115 8.87 -3.35 -4.90
C GLY A 115 7.99 -4.15 -3.93
N CYS A 116 8.51 -4.34 -2.73
CA CYS A 116 7.87 -5.10 -1.65
C CYS A 116 7.91 -4.29 -0.36
N CYS A 117 6.80 -4.23 0.37
CA CYS A 117 6.72 -3.63 1.69
C CYS A 117 6.05 -4.61 2.65
N THR A 118 6.72 -4.89 3.77
CA THR A 118 6.26 -5.81 4.81
C THR A 118 6.15 -5.09 6.15
N ILE A 119 4.98 -5.09 6.77
CA ILE A 119 4.74 -4.49 8.08
C ILE A 119 4.45 -5.61 9.08
N VAL A 120 5.26 -5.72 10.13
CA VAL A 120 5.13 -6.73 11.18
C VAL A 120 5.24 -6.12 12.56
N PRO A 121 4.50 -6.63 13.56
CA PRO A 121 4.64 -6.14 14.92
C PRO A 121 6.03 -6.50 15.47
N PRO A 122 6.51 -5.77 16.50
CA PRO A 122 7.70 -6.19 17.23
C PRO A 122 7.54 -7.61 17.81
N PRO A 123 8.59 -8.44 17.88
CA PRO A 123 8.49 -9.83 18.35
C PRO A 123 7.84 -10.01 19.73
N ASN A 124 7.91 -9.00 20.59
CA ASN A 124 7.41 -9.02 21.97
C ASN A 124 6.26 -8.01 22.18
N ALA A 125 5.44 -7.75 21.17
CA ALA A 125 4.43 -6.69 21.19
C ALA A 125 3.33 -6.86 22.26
N GLY A 126 3.14 -8.07 22.80
CA GLY A 126 2.18 -8.33 23.89
C GLY A 126 0.71 -8.35 23.47
N PHE A 127 0.42 -8.28 22.18
CA PHE A 127 -0.93 -8.37 21.60
C PHE A 127 -0.97 -9.36 20.44
N GLU A 128 -2.17 -9.83 20.09
CA GLU A 128 -2.41 -10.67 18.92
C GLU A 128 -2.52 -9.79 17.66
N ALA A 129 -1.59 -9.99 16.72
CA ALA A 129 -1.47 -9.21 15.49
C ALA A 129 -2.77 -9.19 14.67
N ALA A 130 -3.39 -10.35 14.45
CA ALA A 130 -4.60 -10.53 13.65
C ALA A 130 -5.82 -9.75 14.12
N THR A 131 -5.84 -9.33 15.39
CA THR A 131 -6.94 -8.56 15.98
C THR A 131 -6.59 -7.09 16.19
N SER A 132 -5.34 -6.70 15.96
CA SER A 132 -4.80 -5.39 16.30
C SER A 132 -4.52 -4.56 15.04
N THR A 133 -4.75 -3.26 15.10
CA THR A 133 -4.46 -2.35 13.99
C THR A 133 -2.96 -2.07 13.91
N LEU A 134 -2.36 -2.36 12.76
CA LEU A 134 -0.95 -2.08 12.48
C LEU A 134 -0.73 -1.00 11.43
N VAL A 135 -1.71 -0.78 10.55
CA VAL A 135 -1.64 0.26 9.52
C VAL A 135 -2.91 1.10 9.51
N GLY A 136 -2.78 2.38 9.18
CA GLY A 136 -3.88 3.33 9.14
C GLY A 136 -4.79 3.17 7.91
N ASN A 137 -5.47 4.27 7.57
CA ASN A 137 -6.43 4.33 6.49
C ASN A 137 -5.77 4.50 5.12
N THR A 138 -6.53 4.18 4.08
CA THR A 138 -6.19 4.54 2.69
C THR A 138 -4.82 4.01 2.24
N CYS A 139 -4.43 2.84 2.75
CA CYS A 139 -3.25 2.12 2.29
C CYS A 139 -3.42 1.72 0.82
N LEU A 140 -2.31 1.69 0.06
CA LEU A 140 -2.27 1.39 -1.37
C LEU A 140 -3.12 2.30 -2.25
N TYR A 141 -3.36 3.54 -1.81
CA TYR A 141 -4.16 4.47 -2.58
C TYR A 141 -3.57 4.67 -3.98
N GLY A 142 -4.29 4.21 -5.01
CA GLY A 142 -3.89 4.42 -6.39
C GLY A 142 -2.63 3.64 -6.81
N ALA A 143 -2.28 2.57 -6.09
CA ALA A 143 -1.09 1.78 -6.40
C ALA A 143 -1.19 1.12 -7.78
N THR A 144 -0.10 1.15 -8.55
CA THR A 144 0.00 0.65 -9.93
C THR A 144 0.94 -0.54 -10.06
N GLY A 145 1.37 -1.12 -8.94
CA GLY A 145 2.15 -2.35 -8.87
C GLY A 145 2.72 -2.55 -7.47
N GLY A 146 3.64 -3.49 -7.33
CA GLY A 146 4.28 -3.81 -6.04
C GLY A 146 3.46 -4.70 -5.11
N LYS A 147 4.05 -5.01 -3.96
CA LYS A 147 3.50 -5.96 -2.98
C LYS A 147 3.48 -5.36 -1.57
N LEU A 148 2.36 -5.50 -0.87
CA LEU A 148 2.21 -5.10 0.53
C LEU A 148 1.75 -6.28 1.40
N PHE A 149 2.55 -6.63 2.40
CA PHE A 149 2.21 -7.66 3.39
C PHE A 149 2.09 -7.03 4.76
N VAL A 150 0.94 -7.22 5.43
CA VAL A 150 0.69 -6.65 6.75
C VAL A 150 0.25 -7.77 7.70
N ASN A 151 1.08 -8.03 8.70
CA ASN A 151 0.76 -8.93 9.81
C ASN A 151 -0.07 -8.16 10.86
N GLY A 152 -1.32 -7.89 10.52
CA GLY A 152 -2.28 -7.20 11.36
C GLY A 152 -3.43 -6.58 10.59
N ARG A 153 -4.22 -5.74 11.24
CA ARG A 153 -5.37 -5.06 10.63
C ARG A 153 -5.00 -3.69 10.07
N GLY A 154 -5.69 -3.32 9.01
CA GLY A 154 -5.67 -1.98 8.43
C GLY A 154 -6.93 -1.19 8.76
N GLY A 155 -6.86 0.13 8.59
CA GLY A 155 -8.00 1.04 8.71
C GLY A 155 -9.00 0.94 7.56
N GLU A 156 -9.74 2.03 7.37
CA GLU A 156 -10.73 2.18 6.29
C GLU A 156 -10.05 2.38 4.92
N ARG A 157 -10.81 2.13 3.85
CA ARG A 157 -10.37 2.37 2.46
C ARG A 157 -9.07 1.69 2.08
N PHE A 158 -8.82 0.51 2.65
CA PHE A 158 -7.68 -0.31 2.25
C PHE A 158 -7.76 -0.65 0.75
N ALA A 159 -6.67 -0.43 0.01
CA ALA A 159 -6.58 -0.65 -1.43
C ALA A 159 -7.59 0.16 -2.27
N VAL A 160 -7.95 1.36 -1.81
CA VAL A 160 -8.78 2.28 -2.59
C VAL A 160 -8.09 2.68 -3.89
N ARG A 161 -8.79 2.56 -5.03
CA ARG A 161 -8.24 2.82 -6.37
C ARG A 161 -6.99 2.00 -6.73
N ASN A 162 -6.76 0.86 -6.07
CA ASN A 162 -5.68 -0.03 -6.46
C ASN A 162 -5.88 -0.48 -7.92
N SER A 163 -4.81 -0.37 -8.72
CA SER A 163 -4.82 -0.68 -10.14
C SER A 163 -4.00 -1.91 -10.47
N PHE A 164 -2.92 -2.23 -9.74
CA PHE A 164 -2.13 -3.46 -9.98
C PHE A 164 -1.31 -3.98 -8.79
N ALA A 165 -1.41 -3.39 -7.59
CA ALA A 165 -0.68 -3.89 -6.43
C ALA A 165 -1.27 -5.19 -5.88
N GLU A 166 -0.41 -6.03 -5.32
CA GLU A 166 -0.79 -7.24 -4.59
C GLU A 166 -0.70 -7.00 -3.08
N ALA A 167 -1.68 -7.45 -2.31
CA ALA A 167 -1.70 -7.24 -0.88
C ALA A 167 -2.23 -8.44 -0.09
N VAL A 168 -1.64 -8.69 1.09
CA VAL A 168 -2.19 -9.60 2.10
C VAL A 168 -2.26 -8.88 3.44
N ILE A 169 -3.42 -8.92 4.09
CA ILE A 169 -3.68 -8.27 5.38
C ILE A 169 -4.62 -9.10 6.25
N GLU A 170 -4.56 -8.98 7.58
CA GLU A 170 -5.34 -9.81 8.51
C GLU A 170 -6.71 -9.22 8.88
N GLY A 171 -7.06 -8.07 8.33
CA GLY A 171 -8.38 -7.46 8.47
C GLY A 171 -8.38 -6.00 8.02
N THR A 172 -9.56 -5.46 7.73
CA THR A 172 -9.69 -4.06 7.29
C THR A 172 -10.93 -3.42 7.89
N GLY A 173 -10.97 -2.08 7.88
CA GLY A 173 -12.17 -1.29 8.15
C GLY A 173 -13.16 -1.30 6.97
N ASP A 174 -14.04 -0.28 6.95
CA ASP A 174 -15.03 -0.06 5.90
C ASP A 174 -14.37 0.33 4.56
N HIS A 175 -15.09 0.15 3.44
CA HIS A 175 -14.70 0.57 2.09
C HIS A 175 -13.42 -0.12 1.55
N CYS A 176 -13.14 -1.36 1.97
CA CYS A 176 -12.03 -2.13 1.41
C CYS A 176 -12.22 -2.32 -0.11
N CYS A 177 -11.14 -2.14 -0.88
CA CYS A 177 -11.11 -2.23 -2.35
C CYS A 177 -12.06 -1.26 -3.08
N GLU A 178 -12.44 -0.14 -2.45
CA GLU A 178 -13.27 0.89 -3.08
C GLU A 178 -12.59 1.43 -4.36
N TYR A 179 -13.31 1.49 -5.48
CA TYR A 179 -12.78 1.90 -6.79
C TYR A 179 -11.56 1.13 -7.32
N MET A 180 -11.28 -0.07 -6.82
CA MET A 180 -10.20 -0.91 -7.35
C MET A 180 -10.46 -1.30 -8.81
N THR A 181 -9.44 -1.20 -9.65
CA THR A 181 -9.49 -1.45 -11.11
C THR A 181 -8.58 -2.61 -11.54
N GLY A 182 -7.69 -3.07 -10.67
CA GLY A 182 -6.82 -4.22 -10.90
C GLY A 182 -5.94 -4.55 -9.68
N GLY A 183 -5.10 -5.59 -9.80
CA GLY A 183 -4.32 -6.13 -8.68
C GLY A 183 -5.05 -7.23 -7.91
N VAL A 184 -4.45 -7.67 -6.80
CA VAL A 184 -4.97 -8.76 -5.96
C VAL A 184 -4.91 -8.36 -4.49
N VAL A 185 -6.02 -8.44 -3.77
CA VAL A 185 -6.07 -8.15 -2.32
C VAL A 185 -6.61 -9.37 -1.59
N VAL A 186 -5.85 -9.87 -0.62
CA VAL A 186 -6.25 -10.98 0.26
C VAL A 186 -6.42 -10.45 1.67
N VAL A 187 -7.59 -10.68 2.26
CA VAL A 187 -7.91 -10.31 3.64
C VAL A 187 -8.17 -11.58 4.44
N LEU A 188 -7.30 -11.88 5.42
CA LEU A 188 -7.32 -13.09 6.24
C LEU A 188 -8.19 -12.98 7.50
N GLY A 189 -9.01 -11.94 7.61
CA GLY A 189 -9.89 -11.75 8.76
C GLY A 189 -11.07 -10.84 8.46
N SER A 190 -11.59 -10.17 9.49
CA SER A 190 -12.82 -9.38 9.33
C SER A 190 -12.61 -8.15 8.44
N VAL A 191 -13.58 -7.90 7.57
CA VAL A 191 -13.71 -6.68 6.77
C VAL A 191 -14.90 -5.86 7.27
N GLY A 192 -14.81 -4.54 7.11
CA GLY A 192 -15.93 -3.63 7.34
C GLY A 192 -17.00 -3.69 6.25
N ARG A 193 -17.85 -2.67 6.23
CA ARG A 193 -18.98 -2.52 5.30
C ARG A 193 -18.51 -1.98 3.95
N ASN A 194 -19.39 -2.07 2.95
CA ASN A 194 -19.24 -1.45 1.64
C ASN A 194 -17.96 -1.87 0.89
N VAL A 195 -17.57 -3.14 1.05
CA VAL A 195 -16.42 -3.73 0.35
C VAL A 195 -16.66 -3.74 -1.16
N GLY A 196 -15.66 -3.35 -1.94
CA GLY A 196 -15.70 -3.35 -3.39
C GLY A 196 -16.62 -2.31 -4.01
N ALA A 197 -17.02 -1.27 -3.25
CA ALA A 197 -17.84 -0.20 -3.80
C ALA A 197 -17.15 0.48 -5.00
N GLY A 198 -17.80 0.46 -6.16
CA GLY A 198 -17.21 0.99 -7.39
C GLY A 198 -15.97 0.23 -7.90
N MET A 199 -15.68 -0.96 -7.38
CA MET A 199 -14.61 -1.82 -7.89
C MET A 199 -14.99 -2.34 -9.28
N THR A 200 -14.18 -2.02 -10.29
CA THR A 200 -14.42 -2.38 -11.69
C THR A 200 -13.44 -3.42 -12.23
N GLY A 201 -12.38 -3.74 -11.49
CA GLY A 201 -11.42 -4.79 -11.87
C GLY A 201 -10.49 -5.22 -10.74
N GLY A 202 -9.74 -6.29 -10.95
CA GLY A 202 -8.90 -6.95 -9.94
C GLY A 202 -9.59 -8.07 -9.17
N LEU A 203 -8.89 -8.70 -8.22
CA LEU A 203 -9.40 -9.81 -7.41
C LEU A 203 -9.29 -9.51 -5.92
N GLY A 204 -10.39 -9.69 -5.19
CA GLY A 204 -10.45 -9.61 -3.73
C GLY A 204 -10.78 -10.97 -3.12
N TRP A 205 -9.89 -11.53 -2.30
CA TRP A 205 -10.10 -12.76 -1.54
C TRP A 205 -10.33 -12.41 -0.09
N LEU A 206 -11.55 -12.64 0.40
CA LEU A 206 -11.89 -12.34 1.79
C LEU A 206 -12.12 -13.65 2.51
N LEU A 207 -11.31 -13.94 3.53
CA LEU A 207 -11.56 -15.06 4.41
C LEU A 207 -12.86 -14.77 5.17
N PRO A 208 -13.89 -15.64 5.05
CA PRO A 208 -15.15 -15.43 5.76
C PRO A 208 -14.91 -15.46 7.27
N GLY A 209 -14.91 -14.29 7.91
CA GLY A 209 -15.16 -14.18 9.34
C GLY A 209 -16.66 -14.42 9.63
N ARG A 210 -17.03 -14.75 10.88
CA ARG A 210 -18.43 -14.99 11.33
C ARG A 210 -19.43 -13.81 11.13
N GLY A 211 -19.12 -12.74 10.38
CA GLY A 211 -19.97 -11.55 10.31
C GLY A 211 -19.87 -10.61 9.09
N GLY A 212 -19.04 -10.86 8.08
CA GLY A 212 -18.94 -9.97 6.91
C GLY A 212 -19.94 -10.32 5.79
N ARG A 213 -20.92 -9.46 5.50
CA ARG A 213 -21.74 -9.56 4.27
C ARG A 213 -21.10 -8.71 3.17
N LEU A 214 -20.85 -9.34 2.01
CA LEU A 214 -20.49 -8.64 0.78
C LEU A 214 -21.63 -7.71 0.34
N HIS A 215 -21.30 -6.48 -0.09
CA HIS A 215 -22.27 -5.60 -0.72
C HIS A 215 -22.54 -6.13 -2.14
N ARG A 216 -23.70 -6.76 -2.35
CA ARG A 216 -24.16 -7.13 -3.69
C ARG A 216 -24.81 -5.91 -4.35
N GLU A 217 -24.05 -5.12 -5.10
CA GLU A 217 -24.63 -4.29 -6.16
C GLU A 217 -24.31 -4.94 -7.50
N GLY A 218 -25.35 -5.51 -8.15
CA GLY A 218 -25.20 -6.17 -9.45
C GLY A 218 -26.23 -7.25 -9.81
N GLU A 219 -27.23 -7.59 -8.98
CA GLU A 219 -28.34 -8.44 -9.46
C GLU A 219 -29.33 -7.61 -10.29
N ARG A 220 -29.12 -7.53 -11.62
CA ARG A 220 -30.22 -7.21 -12.54
C ARG A 220 -31.17 -8.40 -12.58
N ARG A 221 -32.28 -8.32 -11.83
CA ARG A 221 -33.47 -9.14 -12.10
C ARG A 221 -34.40 -8.35 -13.00
N ASP A 222 -34.48 -8.72 -14.27
CA ASP A 222 -35.59 -8.27 -15.12
C ASP A 222 -36.77 -9.26 -15.04
N ARG A 223 -37.99 -8.72 -15.12
CA ARG A 223 -39.27 -9.41 -14.99
C ARG A 223 -39.60 -10.20 -16.27
N GLN A 224 -38.82 -11.20 -16.63
CA GLN A 224 -39.23 -12.30 -17.51
C GLN A 224 -38.13 -13.36 -17.53
N GLY A 225 -38.43 -14.55 -17.02
CA GLY A 225 -37.45 -15.61 -16.77
C GLY A 225 -36.84 -16.24 -18.01
N ALA A 226 -35.79 -15.64 -18.55
CA ALA A 226 -34.86 -16.29 -19.47
C ALA A 226 -33.41 -15.98 -19.06
N ALA A 227 -32.65 -17.03 -18.74
CA ALA A 227 -31.24 -16.94 -18.37
C ALA A 227 -30.35 -16.83 -19.63
N TYR A 228 -29.49 -15.82 -19.67
CA TYR A 228 -28.29 -15.82 -20.53
C TYR A 228 -27.06 -16.16 -19.66
N PRO A 229 -26.02 -16.80 -20.21
CA PRO A 229 -24.81 -17.08 -19.46
C PRO A 229 -24.03 -15.78 -19.23
N ASP A 230 -24.19 -15.20 -18.04
CA ASP A 230 -23.27 -14.21 -17.50
C ASP A 230 -21.90 -14.88 -17.31
N ARG A 231 -20.85 -14.31 -17.92
CA ARG A 231 -19.48 -14.51 -17.45
C ARG A 231 -19.21 -13.58 -16.26
N GLY A 232 -20.06 -13.69 -15.25
CA GLY A 232 -20.01 -12.95 -14.00
C GLY A 232 -19.78 -13.90 -12.83
N TRP A 233 -18.78 -13.58 -12.01
CA TRP A 233 -18.66 -13.96 -10.61
C TRP A 233 -18.99 -15.44 -10.28
N GLN A 234 -18.02 -16.35 -10.46
CA GLN A 234 -18.10 -17.67 -9.81
C GLN A 234 -17.81 -17.47 -8.32
N GLY A 235 -18.87 -17.31 -7.53
CA GLY A 235 -18.79 -17.37 -6.08
C GLY A 235 -18.15 -18.69 -5.65
N ALA A 236 -17.30 -18.62 -4.63
CA ALA A 236 -16.66 -19.78 -4.02
C ALA A 236 -17.72 -20.85 -3.69
N ALA A 237 -17.62 -22.00 -4.36
CA ALA A 237 -18.25 -23.22 -3.88
C ALA A 237 -17.66 -23.52 -2.50
N ALA A 238 -18.50 -23.64 -1.48
CA ALA A 238 -18.08 -24.21 -0.22
C ALA A 238 -17.48 -25.60 -0.49
N CYS A 239 -16.24 -25.84 -0.08
CA CYS A 239 -15.73 -27.20 0.02
C CYS A 239 -16.62 -27.96 1.00
N PRO A 240 -17.22 -29.10 0.62
CA PRO A 240 -17.82 -30.00 1.59
C PRO A 240 -16.71 -30.64 2.43
N ASP A 241 -17.02 -30.84 3.71
CA ASP A 241 -16.17 -31.50 4.72
C ASP A 241 -15.67 -32.89 4.29
#